data_AF-A0A960MMF1-F1
#
_entry.id   AF-A0A960MMF1-F1
#
_cell.length_a   1.000
_cell.length_b   1.000
_cell.length_c   1.000
_cell.angle_alpha   90.00
_cell.angle_beta   90.00
_cell.angle_gamma   90.00
#
_symmetry.space_group_name_H-M   'P 1'
#
loop_
_entity.id
_entity.type
_entity.pdbx_description
1 polymer ?
#
loop_
_entity_poly.entity_id
_entity_poly.type
_entity_poly.pdbx_seq_one_letter_code
_entity_poly.pdbx_strand_id
1 'polypeptide(L)'
;LGLVSQDYEISGGVLKLRMVRPQGIPFSRSEGRGQSFLTQVSYISSFSGKSPTLKGLLDSPRPEDLNHLFFLASVAASGVAKDTPDDLTTVSSLEFQEKIKALFTHLEIKKMKATSHRWQSLGYLLPEGVLFDVFISKKGGAISQVVFPLEKKGGSGKIQRQGNHLLFVGVDGDTHQLTLDVPLFIEGRLEMNARLAPFDLSQIRALSDLRFDVETTLQGIPLQGETPWEGIAIAEAETHTSFSKPPASPPPWPYQVGEELFLPKSDLPAVVLPKHFQNNGVQMGDVGYFAYGATTTSAVQEQRLPVTVAGFYDPGVMAIGAKLILTENDLVHAMNAANQAVVDPQMVNGIQVFLSDLSSAKEVKEKIETSLAQKGLSPYWQVKTFHEYDFAKDLLQQFDSDKLLFTMIGAIVLIVACTNIISLLIILVNDKKKEIAILSAMGASKRSIALIFTLCGGIMGTLSTLIGTLAALLTLYNIDHVVSFLSFIQGHDAFNALFYGKSLPNELSRHALTFILIATPIISLLAGLVPALKATKLTPSQILRSE
;
A
#
# COMPACT_ATOMS: atom_id res chain seq x y z
N LEU A 1 35.93 4.46 0.32
CA LEU A 1 34.47 4.46 0.14
C LEU A 1 33.99 5.87 0.41
N GLY A 2 33.65 6.64 -0.64
CA GLY A 2 33.17 8.03 -0.54
C GLY A 2 31.74 8.10 0.00
N LEU A 3 31.54 7.56 1.21
CA LEU A 3 30.29 7.66 1.95
C LEU A 3 30.31 9.03 2.64
N VAL A 4 29.52 9.97 2.13
CA VAL A 4 29.27 11.24 2.82
C VAL A 4 28.28 10.94 3.94
N SER A 5 28.66 11.19 5.19
CA SER A 5 27.87 10.85 6.38
C SER A 5 26.49 11.50 6.44
N GLN A 6 26.29 12.57 5.67
CA GLN A 6 25.09 13.41 5.68
C GLN A 6 23.88 12.78 4.99
N ASP A 7 24.07 11.80 4.09
CA ASP A 7 22.97 11.32 3.26
C ASP A 7 22.01 10.36 3.98
N TYR A 8 22.41 9.81 5.15
CA TYR A 8 21.72 8.67 5.76
C TYR A 8 21.71 8.69 7.30
N GLU A 9 21.51 9.86 7.89
CA GLU A 9 21.30 9.94 9.34
C GLU A 9 19.93 9.37 9.73
N ILE A 10 19.89 8.71 10.89
CA ILE A 10 18.65 8.21 11.50
C ILE A 10 18.53 8.75 12.92
N SER A 11 17.33 9.18 13.29
CA SER A 11 16.96 9.61 14.63
C SER A 11 15.69 8.92 15.09
N GLY A 12 15.49 8.81 16.40
CA GLY A 12 14.22 8.33 16.98
C GLY A 12 13.35 9.49 17.43
N GLY A 13 12.03 9.39 17.22
CA GLY A 13 11.09 10.37 17.73
C GLY A 13 9.65 9.87 17.77
N VAL A 14 8.79 10.66 18.40
CA VAL A 14 7.35 10.41 18.39
C VAL A 14 6.71 11.40 17.43
N LEU A 15 6.13 10.89 16.34
CA LEU A 15 5.33 11.70 15.43
C LEU A 15 3.93 11.88 16.01
N LYS A 16 3.49 13.13 16.16
CA LYS A 16 2.11 13.50 16.48
C LYS A 16 1.52 14.30 15.34
N LEU A 17 0.58 13.71 14.60
CA LEU A 17 -0.12 14.37 13.50
C LEU A 17 -1.48 14.89 13.96
N ARG A 18 -1.82 16.11 13.53
CA ARG A 18 -3.15 16.70 13.70
C ARG A 18 -3.89 16.63 12.37
N MET A 19 -4.98 15.89 12.36
CA MET A 19 -5.84 15.73 11.19
C MET A 19 -7.03 16.67 11.33
N VAL A 20 -7.10 17.67 10.44
CA VAL A 20 -8.23 18.62 10.37
C VAL A 20 -9.08 18.23 9.17
N ARG A 21 -10.36 17.92 9.40
CA ARG A 21 -11.26 17.47 8.34
C ARG A 21 -12.54 18.31 8.27
N PRO A 22 -13.09 18.54 7.07
CA PRO A 22 -14.46 19.05 6.92
C PRO A 22 -15.45 17.96 7.37
N GLN A 23 -16.36 18.25 8.30
CA GLN A 23 -17.36 17.28 8.75
C GLN A 23 -18.52 17.16 7.75
N GLY A 24 -18.29 16.52 6.59
CA GLY A 24 -19.36 16.00 5.71
C GLY A 24 -20.41 16.99 5.17
N ILE A 25 -20.30 18.29 5.46
CA ILE A 25 -21.21 19.35 5.07
C ILE A 25 -20.42 20.34 4.19
N PRO A 26 -21.01 20.89 3.11
CA PRO A 26 -20.34 21.86 2.25
C PRO A 26 -19.70 22.99 3.07
N PHE A 27 -18.65 23.58 2.50
CA PHE A 27 -17.88 24.71 3.02
C PHE A 27 -18.72 25.99 3.17
N SER A 28 -19.78 25.94 3.99
CA SER A 28 -20.47 27.10 4.52
C SER A 28 -19.60 27.70 5.63
N ARG A 29 -19.65 29.03 5.75
CA ARG A 29 -18.79 29.88 6.60
C ARG A 29 -18.80 29.55 8.10
N SER A 30 -19.57 28.57 8.58
CA SER A 30 -19.83 28.41 10.01
C SER A 30 -20.33 27.02 10.43
N GLU A 31 -19.68 25.91 10.08
CA GLU A 31 -20.00 24.60 10.71
C GLU A 31 -18.76 23.74 11.02
N GLY A 32 -18.90 22.93 12.08
CA GLY A 32 -17.81 22.33 12.88
C GLY A 32 -16.82 21.47 12.10
N ARG A 33 -15.54 21.62 12.43
CA ARG A 33 -14.42 20.85 11.84
C ARG A 33 -14.02 19.74 12.82
N GLY A 34 -13.86 18.51 12.33
CA GLY A 34 -13.42 17.38 13.13
C GLY A 34 -11.90 17.44 13.33
N GLN A 35 -11.44 17.31 14.57
CA GLN A 35 -10.02 17.19 14.89
C GLN A 35 -9.75 15.78 15.44
N SER A 36 -8.78 15.10 14.86
CA SER A 36 -8.26 13.84 15.37
C SER A 36 -6.73 13.87 15.41
N PHE A 37 -6.15 13.10 16.31
CA PHE A 37 -4.70 13.03 16.49
C PHE A 37 -4.22 11.60 16.27
N LEU A 38 -3.12 11.46 15.54
CA LEU A 38 -2.41 10.20 15.38
C LEU A 38 -1.03 10.32 16.02
N THR A 39 -0.72 9.43 16.96
CA THR A 39 0.58 9.39 17.65
C THR A 39 1.26 8.06 17.38
N GLN A 40 2.48 8.08 16.84
CA GLN A 40 3.25 6.87 16.57
C GLN A 40 4.75 7.09 16.85
N VAL A 41 5.39 6.12 17.49
CA VAL A 41 6.86 6.08 17.61
C VAL A 41 7.43 5.70 16.25
N SER A 42 8.39 6.46 15.76
CA SER A 42 8.95 6.28 14.42
C SER A 42 10.43 6.64 14.37
N TYR A 43 11.14 5.94 13.50
CA TYR A 43 12.48 6.30 13.07
C TYR A 43 12.37 7.36 11.98
N ILE A 44 13.21 8.36 12.05
CA ILE A 44 13.24 9.49 11.14
C ILE A 44 14.57 9.44 10.43
N SER A 45 14.56 9.43 9.10
CA SER A 45 15.77 9.37 8.29
C SER A 45 15.83 10.54 7.32
N SER A 46 17.06 10.95 7.01
CA SER A 46 17.35 11.96 6.02
C SER A 46 16.88 11.52 4.64
N PHE A 47 16.14 12.40 3.97
CA PHE A 47 15.70 12.21 2.60
C PHE A 47 16.88 12.42 1.64
N SER A 48 17.36 11.36 1.00
CA SER A 48 18.38 11.45 -0.03
C SER A 48 17.75 11.47 -1.42
N GLY A 49 17.76 12.64 -2.06
CA GLY A 49 17.23 12.85 -3.41
C GLY A 49 17.92 12.03 -4.51
N LYS A 50 19.14 11.53 -4.23
CA LYS A 50 19.93 10.71 -5.15
C LYS A 50 19.63 9.22 -5.06
N SER A 51 18.77 8.80 -4.12
CA SER A 51 18.44 7.39 -3.93
C SER A 51 17.68 6.84 -5.16
N PRO A 52 18.23 5.86 -5.89
CA PRO A 52 17.56 5.30 -7.06
C PRO A 52 16.33 4.47 -6.69
N THR A 53 16.31 3.88 -5.48
CA THR A 53 15.20 3.05 -4.99
C THR A 53 13.99 3.89 -4.60
N LEU A 54 14.21 5.09 -4.05
CA LEU A 54 13.12 5.92 -3.53
C LEU A 54 12.17 6.43 -4.63
N LYS A 55 12.69 6.62 -5.86
CA LYS A 55 11.89 7.07 -7.01
C LYS A 55 10.70 6.16 -7.33
N GLY A 56 10.90 4.85 -7.23
CA GLY A 56 9.86 3.86 -7.53
C GLY A 56 8.90 3.59 -6.38
N LEU A 57 9.21 4.10 -5.18
CA LEU A 57 8.41 3.85 -3.97
C LEU A 57 7.46 5.00 -3.65
N LEU A 58 7.67 6.21 -4.19
CA LEU A 58 6.76 7.32 -3.95
C LEU A 58 5.39 7.11 -4.60
N ASP A 59 4.33 7.27 -3.81
CA ASP A 59 2.97 7.27 -4.31
C ASP A 59 2.61 8.64 -4.89
N SER A 60 1.88 8.65 -6.00
CA SER A 60 1.31 9.89 -6.55
C SER A 60 0.15 10.40 -5.67
N PRO A 61 -0.07 11.72 -5.59
CA PRO A 61 -1.19 12.30 -4.81
C PRO A 61 -2.54 11.72 -5.22
N ARG A 62 -3.33 11.25 -4.24
CA ARG A 62 -4.69 10.76 -4.51
C ARG A 62 -5.67 11.93 -4.65
N PRO A 63 -6.84 11.73 -5.28
CA PRO A 63 -7.90 12.74 -5.33
C PRO A 63 -8.29 13.29 -3.95
N GLU A 64 -8.31 12.44 -2.92
CA GLU A 64 -8.59 12.85 -1.54
C GLU A 64 -7.53 13.79 -0.97
N ASP A 65 -6.25 13.52 -1.25
CA ASP A 65 -5.13 14.35 -0.84
C ASP A 65 -5.19 15.73 -1.53
N LEU A 66 -5.52 15.76 -2.82
CA LEU A 66 -5.70 17.00 -3.58
C LEU A 66 -6.84 17.84 -3.01
N ASN A 67 -8.01 17.24 -2.78
CA ASN A 67 -9.15 17.94 -2.16
C ASN A 67 -8.80 18.51 -0.78
N HIS A 68 -7.99 17.78 0.01
CA HIS A 68 -7.51 18.25 1.30
C HIS A 68 -6.54 19.44 1.17
N LEU A 69 -5.63 19.43 0.19
CA LEU A 69 -4.74 20.55 -0.08
C LEU A 69 -5.50 21.83 -0.49
N PHE A 70 -6.55 21.71 -1.31
CA PHE A 70 -7.44 22.84 -1.61
C PHE A 70 -8.12 23.38 -0.36
N PHE A 71 -8.63 22.49 0.50
CA PHE A 71 -9.21 22.87 1.78
C PHE A 71 -8.20 23.60 2.67
N LEU A 72 -7.00 23.06 2.83
CA LEU A 72 -5.94 23.68 3.62
C LEU A 72 -5.47 25.01 3.04
N ALA A 73 -5.48 25.20 1.72
CA ALA A 73 -5.17 26.51 1.14
C ALA A 73 -6.12 27.60 1.68
N SER A 74 -7.39 27.27 1.94
CA SER A 74 -8.37 28.20 2.51
C SER A 74 -8.26 28.44 4.02
N VAL A 75 -7.35 27.76 4.71
CA VAL A 75 -7.21 27.79 6.17
C VAL A 75 -5.75 28.05 6.54
N ALA A 76 -5.45 29.04 7.39
CA ALA A 76 -4.05 29.23 7.78
C ALA A 76 -3.65 28.11 8.75
N ALA A 77 -2.64 27.36 8.36
CA ALA A 77 -2.15 26.20 9.07
C ALA A 77 -0.99 26.53 10.03
N SER A 78 -0.78 27.81 10.40
CA SER A 78 0.35 28.23 11.22
C SER A 78 0.30 27.56 12.60
N GLY A 79 1.24 26.64 12.86
CA GLY A 79 1.24 25.69 13.96
C GLY A 79 1.53 26.25 15.37
N VAL A 80 0.91 27.36 15.80
CA VAL A 80 1.24 27.99 17.10
C VAL A 80 0.04 28.28 18.04
N ALA A 81 -1.22 28.09 17.64
CA ALA A 81 -2.34 28.22 18.59
C ALA A 81 -2.68 26.88 19.28
N LYS A 82 -2.33 26.80 20.57
CA LYS A 82 -2.61 25.70 21.51
C LYS A 82 -4.12 25.46 21.66
N ASP A 83 -4.53 24.19 21.62
CA ASP A 83 -5.69 23.60 22.33
C ASP A 83 -7.09 24.25 22.23
N THR A 84 -7.28 25.30 21.43
CA THR A 84 -8.59 25.93 21.21
C THR A 84 -9.14 25.57 19.82
N PRO A 85 -10.37 25.04 19.73
CA PRO A 85 -11.01 24.71 18.45
C PRO A 85 -11.29 25.91 17.53
N ASP A 86 -11.28 27.14 18.06
CA ASP A 86 -12.02 28.26 17.46
C ASP A 86 -11.18 29.32 16.73
N ASP A 87 -9.85 29.37 16.91
CA ASP A 87 -9.03 30.40 16.27
C ASP A 87 -8.27 29.85 15.06
N LEU A 88 -9.00 29.72 13.94
CA LEU A 88 -8.41 29.44 12.64
C LEU A 88 -8.11 30.78 11.96
N THR A 89 -6.84 31.19 12.04
CA THR A 89 -6.30 32.39 11.40
C THR A 89 -6.66 32.41 9.91
N THR A 90 -7.16 33.54 9.43
CA THR A 90 -7.45 33.78 8.02
C THR A 90 -6.12 33.89 7.25
N VAL A 91 -5.98 33.13 6.15
CA VAL A 91 -4.81 33.24 5.26
C VAL A 91 -4.82 34.62 4.60
N SER A 92 -3.65 35.23 4.44
CA SER A 92 -3.56 36.44 3.62
C SER A 92 -4.01 36.13 2.19
N SER A 93 -4.78 37.02 1.55
CA SER A 93 -5.29 36.76 0.20
C SER A 93 -4.17 36.48 -0.81
N LEU A 94 -2.98 37.04 -0.58
CA LEU A 94 -1.79 36.82 -1.42
C LEU A 94 -1.25 35.38 -1.28
N GLU A 95 -1.07 34.89 -0.05
CA GLU A 95 -0.57 33.55 0.21
C GLU A 95 -1.53 32.46 -0.30
N PHE A 96 -2.84 32.71 -0.19
CA PHE A 96 -3.85 31.84 -0.80
C PHE A 96 -3.70 31.76 -2.33
N GLN A 97 -3.55 32.92 -3.00
CA GLN A 97 -3.36 32.98 -4.44
C GLN A 97 -2.09 32.25 -4.91
N GLU A 98 -0.98 32.43 -4.20
CA GLU A 98 0.28 31.74 -4.51
C GLU A 98 0.14 30.22 -4.40
N LYS A 99 -0.49 29.72 -3.32
CA LYS A 99 -0.72 28.28 -3.10
C LYS A 99 -1.63 27.68 -4.17
N ILE A 100 -2.73 28.35 -4.52
CA ILE A 100 -3.67 27.89 -5.55
C ILE A 100 -3.02 27.90 -6.94
N LYS A 101 -2.25 28.95 -7.25
CA LYS A 101 -1.50 29.03 -8.51
C LYS A 101 -0.46 27.92 -8.63
N ALA A 102 0.28 27.64 -7.55
CA ALA A 102 1.25 26.55 -7.53
C ALA A 102 0.60 25.18 -7.75
N LEU A 103 -0.59 24.94 -7.16
CA LEU A 103 -1.37 23.72 -7.38
C LEU A 103 -1.76 23.54 -8.85
N PHE A 104 -2.47 24.51 -9.45
CA PHE A 104 -2.97 24.39 -10.83
C PHE A 104 -1.88 24.43 -11.90
N THR A 105 -0.68 24.91 -11.58
CA THR A 105 0.46 24.85 -12.52
C THR A 105 0.91 23.40 -12.75
N HIS A 106 0.69 22.51 -11.78
CA HIS A 106 1.16 21.12 -11.81
C HIS A 106 0.05 20.08 -11.69
N LEU A 107 -1.22 20.52 -11.75
CA LEU A 107 -2.40 19.69 -11.58
C LEU A 107 -3.36 19.91 -12.75
N GLU A 108 -3.68 18.83 -13.46
CA GLU A 108 -4.77 18.82 -14.44
C GLU A 108 -5.93 17.99 -13.88
N ILE A 109 -7.07 18.64 -13.65
CA ILE A 109 -8.29 17.95 -13.22
C ILE A 109 -8.93 17.34 -14.46
N LYS A 110 -9.29 16.05 -14.38
CA LYS A 110 -10.01 15.33 -15.44
C LYS A 110 -11.49 15.18 -15.11
N LYS A 111 -11.78 14.78 -13.87
CA LYS A 111 -13.15 14.55 -13.39
C LYS A 111 -13.37 15.10 -12.00
N MET A 112 -14.57 15.59 -11.77
CA MET A 112 -15.10 15.98 -10.48
C MET A 112 -16.33 15.14 -10.13
N LYS A 113 -16.68 15.11 -8.85
CA LYS A 113 -17.86 14.44 -8.31
C LYS A 113 -18.56 15.33 -7.30
N ALA A 114 -19.87 15.17 -7.18
CA ALA A 114 -20.64 15.78 -6.10
C ALA A 114 -20.17 15.26 -4.72
N THR A 115 -20.01 16.16 -3.75
CA THR A 115 -19.58 15.80 -2.38
C THR A 115 -20.68 15.15 -1.55
N SER A 116 -21.95 15.41 -1.90
CA SER A 116 -23.11 14.90 -1.18
C SER A 116 -24.10 14.22 -2.12
N HIS A 117 -24.96 13.38 -1.56
CA HIS A 117 -26.02 12.70 -2.31
C HIS A 117 -27.11 13.68 -2.81
N ARG A 118 -27.10 14.93 -2.34
CA ARG A 118 -28.03 15.99 -2.73
C ARG A 118 -27.22 17.25 -3.03
N TRP A 119 -26.74 17.36 -4.26
CA TRP A 119 -25.90 18.50 -4.66
C TRP A 119 -26.74 19.68 -5.16
N GLN A 120 -26.50 20.86 -4.59
CA GLN A 120 -27.29 22.09 -4.77
C GLN A 120 -26.59 23.10 -5.71
N SER A 121 -26.45 22.80 -7.00
CA SER A 121 -25.87 23.78 -7.95
C SER A 121 -26.34 23.62 -9.40
N LEU A 122 -27.45 22.89 -9.62
CA LEU A 122 -27.89 22.52 -10.98
C LEU A 122 -28.42 23.71 -11.82
N GLY A 123 -28.82 24.82 -11.19
CA GLY A 123 -29.51 25.92 -11.88
C GLY A 123 -28.72 26.50 -13.07
N TYR A 124 -27.39 26.51 -12.98
CA TYR A 124 -26.52 27.07 -14.02
C TYR A 124 -26.30 26.13 -15.20
N LEU A 125 -26.36 24.82 -14.98
CA LEU A 125 -26.00 23.77 -15.95
C LEU A 125 -27.18 23.31 -16.82
N LEU A 126 -28.42 23.71 -16.50
CA LEU A 126 -29.61 23.30 -17.24
C LEU A 126 -29.70 24.03 -18.60
N PRO A 127 -29.78 23.31 -19.73
CA PRO A 127 -30.01 23.90 -21.04
C PRO A 127 -31.42 24.49 -21.17
N GLU A 128 -31.55 25.55 -21.96
CA GLU A 128 -32.86 26.12 -22.27
C GLU A 128 -33.70 25.14 -23.09
N GLY A 129 -35.00 25.09 -22.82
CA GLY A 129 -35.92 24.33 -23.68
C GLY A 129 -36.06 22.83 -23.37
N VAL A 130 -35.21 22.26 -22.52
CA VAL A 130 -35.16 20.81 -22.30
C VAL A 130 -35.95 20.38 -21.07
N LEU A 131 -36.70 19.27 -21.19
CA LEU A 131 -37.53 18.70 -20.12
C LEU A 131 -36.76 17.62 -19.34
N PHE A 132 -36.68 17.78 -18.03
CA PHE A 132 -36.11 16.81 -17.09
C PHE A 132 -37.18 16.26 -16.15
N ASP A 133 -37.15 14.96 -15.87
CA ASP A 133 -38.02 14.35 -14.86
C ASP A 133 -37.56 14.78 -13.46
N VAL A 134 -38.48 15.17 -12.57
CA VAL A 134 -38.15 15.64 -11.21
C VAL A 134 -39.12 15.12 -10.16
N PHE A 135 -38.64 15.06 -8.91
CA PHE A 135 -39.44 14.87 -7.71
C PHE A 135 -39.58 16.19 -6.96
N ILE A 136 -40.79 16.53 -6.54
CA ILE A 136 -41.07 17.74 -5.77
C ILE A 136 -41.45 17.37 -4.35
N SER A 137 -40.82 18.04 -3.39
CA SER A 137 -41.27 18.02 -1.99
C SER A 137 -42.00 19.31 -1.69
N LYS A 138 -43.21 19.21 -1.13
CA LYS A 138 -44.04 20.35 -0.72
C LYS A 138 -44.05 20.44 0.80
N LYS A 139 -43.93 21.66 1.35
CA LYS A 139 -44.07 21.94 2.78
C LYS A 139 -45.12 23.03 2.96
N GLY A 140 -46.28 22.69 3.53
CA GLY A 140 -47.39 23.64 3.71
C GLY A 140 -48.07 24.12 2.42
N GLY A 141 -48.04 23.32 1.35
CA GLY A 141 -48.67 23.67 0.06
C GLY A 141 -47.76 24.40 -0.93
N ALA A 142 -46.67 25.00 -0.46
CA ALA A 142 -45.61 25.57 -1.31
C ALA A 142 -44.54 24.54 -1.67
N ILE A 143 -43.96 24.67 -2.86
CA ILE A 143 -42.83 23.86 -3.33
C ILE A 143 -41.59 24.27 -2.53
N SER A 144 -41.01 23.33 -1.77
CA SER A 144 -39.87 23.63 -0.88
C SER A 144 -38.52 23.20 -1.46
N GLN A 145 -38.48 22.15 -2.29
CA GLN A 145 -37.26 21.67 -2.95
C GLN A 145 -37.63 20.85 -4.19
N VAL A 146 -36.75 20.88 -5.18
CA VAL A 146 -36.83 20.10 -6.42
C VAL A 146 -35.65 19.15 -6.48
N VAL A 147 -35.91 17.88 -6.75
CA VAL A 147 -34.89 16.82 -6.81
C VAL A 147 -34.88 16.17 -8.19
N PHE A 148 -33.72 16.17 -8.82
CA PHE A 148 -33.46 15.55 -10.13
C PHE A 148 -32.86 14.15 -9.90
N PRO A 149 -33.54 13.06 -10.28
CA PRO A 149 -32.94 11.73 -10.28
C PRO A 149 -31.88 11.61 -11.39
N LEU A 150 -30.82 10.84 -11.12
CA LEU A 150 -29.74 10.59 -12.08
C LEU A 150 -30.23 9.89 -13.36
N GLU A 151 -31.14 8.93 -13.20
CA GLU A 151 -31.76 8.13 -14.27
C GLU A 151 -33.25 8.48 -14.43
N LYS A 152 -33.80 8.27 -15.62
CA LYS A 152 -35.25 8.41 -15.86
C LYS A 152 -36.00 7.32 -15.11
N LYS A 153 -36.64 7.68 -14.00
CA LYS A 153 -37.44 6.75 -13.18
C LYS A 153 -38.95 7.06 -13.15
N GLY A 154 -39.43 7.97 -14.00
CA GLY A 154 -40.75 8.58 -13.82
C GLY A 154 -40.75 9.46 -12.56
N GLY A 155 -41.47 10.58 -12.59
CA GLY A 155 -41.36 11.60 -11.56
C GLY A 155 -42.70 12.27 -11.23
N SER A 156 -42.67 13.20 -10.28
CA SER A 156 -43.81 14.04 -9.90
C SER A 156 -44.17 15.09 -10.97
N GLY A 157 -43.33 15.25 -12.00
CA GLY A 157 -43.54 16.11 -13.16
C GLY A 157 -42.23 16.34 -13.93
N LYS A 158 -42.25 17.28 -14.88
CA LYS A 158 -41.09 17.68 -15.69
C LYS A 158 -40.75 19.15 -15.46
N ILE A 159 -39.46 19.51 -15.51
CA ILE A 159 -39.01 20.90 -15.46
C ILE A 159 -38.30 21.30 -16.74
N GLN A 160 -38.56 22.52 -17.18
CA GLN A 160 -37.89 23.17 -18.30
C GLN A 160 -37.37 24.55 -17.90
N ARG A 161 -36.14 24.89 -18.29
CA ARG A 161 -35.59 26.25 -18.12
C ARG A 161 -36.07 27.15 -19.26
N GLN A 162 -36.62 28.31 -18.90
CA GLN A 162 -36.96 29.41 -19.81
C GLN A 162 -36.38 30.72 -19.26
N GLY A 163 -35.22 31.15 -19.77
CA GLY A 163 -34.50 32.31 -19.25
C GLY A 163 -34.16 32.17 -17.76
N ASN A 164 -34.69 33.09 -16.93
CA ASN A 164 -34.47 33.12 -15.49
C ASN A 164 -35.62 32.46 -14.68
N HIS A 165 -36.48 31.68 -15.33
CA HIS A 165 -37.57 30.94 -14.69
C HIS A 165 -37.48 29.45 -15.01
N LEU A 166 -37.98 28.64 -14.08
CA LEU A 166 -38.18 27.20 -14.26
C LEU A 166 -39.67 26.95 -14.42
N LEU A 167 -40.05 26.37 -15.56
CA LEU A 167 -41.41 25.94 -15.82
C LEU A 167 -41.56 24.51 -15.32
N PHE A 168 -42.39 24.30 -14.29
CA PHE A 168 -42.77 22.96 -13.84
C PHE A 168 -44.07 22.53 -14.52
N VAL A 169 -44.04 21.37 -15.15
CA VAL A 169 -45.18 20.71 -15.79
C VAL A 169 -45.50 19.47 -14.97
N GLY A 170 -46.62 19.48 -14.24
CA GLY A 170 -47.08 18.34 -13.46
C GLY A 170 -47.49 17.15 -14.33
N VAL A 171 -47.57 15.96 -13.74
CA VAL A 171 -48.05 14.73 -14.42
C VAL A 171 -49.49 14.89 -14.95
N ASP A 172 -50.29 15.74 -14.30
CA ASP A 172 -51.68 16.04 -14.64
C ASP A 172 -51.84 17.17 -15.69
N GLY A 173 -50.74 17.75 -16.18
CA GLY A 173 -50.74 18.84 -17.18
C GLY A 173 -50.76 20.26 -16.60
N ASP A 174 -50.89 20.40 -15.28
CA ASP A 174 -50.81 21.71 -14.59
C ASP A 174 -49.41 22.31 -14.70
N THR A 175 -49.35 23.56 -15.17
CA THR A 175 -48.09 24.28 -15.36
C THR A 175 -47.93 25.35 -14.28
N HIS A 176 -46.87 25.26 -13.48
CA HIS A 176 -46.52 26.25 -12.48
C HIS A 176 -45.19 26.93 -12.83
N GLN A 177 -45.18 28.26 -12.83
CA GLN A 177 -43.94 29.03 -13.00
C GLN A 177 -43.22 29.15 -11.65
N LEU A 178 -41.99 28.65 -11.60
CA LEU A 178 -41.11 28.73 -10.44
C LEU A 178 -39.97 29.72 -10.73
N THR A 179 -39.65 30.55 -9.74
CA THR A 179 -38.43 31.36 -9.76
C THR A 179 -37.23 30.47 -9.40
N LEU A 180 -36.05 30.73 -10.00
CA LEU A 180 -34.79 29.99 -9.80
C LEU A 180 -34.26 29.98 -8.35
N ASP A 181 -34.90 30.69 -7.41
CA ASP A 181 -34.54 30.73 -5.99
C ASP A 181 -34.92 29.45 -5.22
N VAL A 182 -35.64 28.51 -5.84
CA VAL A 182 -35.93 27.21 -5.20
C VAL A 182 -34.69 26.33 -5.28
N PRO A 183 -34.21 25.74 -4.17
CA PRO A 183 -33.01 24.90 -4.19
C PRO A 183 -33.24 23.64 -5.03
N LEU A 184 -32.39 23.48 -6.06
CA LEU A 184 -32.38 22.36 -6.98
C LEU A 184 -31.32 21.34 -6.56
N PHE A 185 -31.72 20.11 -6.30
CA PHE A 185 -30.82 19.04 -5.89
C PHE A 185 -30.72 17.95 -6.94
N ILE A 186 -29.52 17.43 -7.19
CA ILE A 186 -29.35 16.16 -7.90
C ILE A 186 -29.27 15.03 -6.87
N GLU A 187 -30.08 14.00 -7.07
CA GLU A 187 -30.06 12.79 -6.26
C GLU A 187 -29.11 11.76 -6.86
N GLY A 188 -28.02 11.50 -6.14
CA GLY A 188 -27.02 10.51 -6.49
C GLY A 188 -25.61 11.11 -6.57
N ARG A 189 -24.62 10.24 -6.85
CA ARG A 189 -23.22 10.66 -7.04
C ARG A 189 -23.01 10.97 -8.52
N LEU A 190 -23.21 12.22 -8.90
CA LEU A 190 -22.92 12.68 -10.26
C LEU A 190 -21.40 12.82 -10.44
N GLU A 191 -20.87 12.17 -11.47
CA GLU A 191 -19.51 12.39 -11.97
C GLU A 191 -19.56 13.25 -13.23
N MET A 192 -18.56 14.11 -13.37
CA MET A 192 -18.54 15.13 -14.40
C MET A 192 -17.12 15.35 -14.89
N ASN A 193 -16.95 15.43 -16.21
CA ASN A 193 -15.69 15.86 -16.79
C ASN A 193 -15.53 17.34 -16.51
N ALA A 194 -14.33 17.73 -16.11
CA ALA A 194 -14.09 19.05 -15.56
C ALA A 194 -12.77 19.60 -16.06
N ARG A 195 -12.75 20.89 -16.42
CA ARG A 195 -11.54 21.65 -16.68
C ARG A 195 -11.60 22.97 -15.94
N LEU A 196 -10.46 23.49 -15.53
CA LEU A 196 -10.40 24.84 -14.96
C LEU A 196 -10.78 25.84 -16.06
N ALA A 197 -11.80 26.66 -15.80
CA ALA A 197 -12.20 27.69 -16.75
C ALA A 197 -11.06 28.72 -16.92
N PRO A 198 -10.85 29.28 -18.13
CA PRO A 198 -9.80 30.26 -18.37
C PRO A 198 -10.11 31.56 -17.61
N PHE A 199 -9.58 31.68 -16.40
CA PHE A 199 -9.79 32.83 -15.51
C PHE A 199 -8.47 33.34 -14.93
N ASP A 200 -8.44 34.63 -14.58
CA ASP A 200 -7.26 35.25 -13.96
C ASP A 200 -7.15 34.83 -12.50
N LEU A 201 -6.26 33.86 -12.25
CA LEU A 201 -5.95 33.34 -10.91
C LEU A 201 -5.54 34.42 -9.90
N SER A 202 -5.13 35.62 -10.37
CA SER A 202 -4.74 36.75 -9.50
C SER A 202 -5.92 37.47 -8.83
N GLN A 203 -7.15 37.22 -9.25
CA GLN A 203 -8.35 37.88 -8.69
C GLN A 203 -9.07 37.06 -7.61
N ILE A 204 -8.63 35.82 -7.38
CA ILE A 204 -9.29 34.86 -6.49
C ILE A 204 -9.05 35.24 -5.04
N ARG A 205 -10.11 35.33 -4.23
CA ARG A 205 -10.03 35.61 -2.78
C ARG A 205 -10.50 34.43 -1.93
N ALA A 206 -11.35 33.57 -2.49
CA ALA A 206 -11.86 32.38 -1.82
C ALA A 206 -11.98 31.19 -2.79
N LEU A 207 -12.09 29.97 -2.25
CA LEU A 207 -12.33 28.76 -3.05
C LEU A 207 -13.62 28.84 -3.88
N SER A 208 -14.63 29.58 -3.41
CA SER A 208 -15.90 29.80 -4.12
C SER A 208 -15.74 30.55 -5.44
N ASP A 209 -14.64 31.28 -5.62
CA ASP A 209 -14.39 32.07 -6.82
C ASP A 209 -13.85 31.20 -7.97
N LEU A 210 -13.40 29.97 -7.67
CA LEU A 210 -12.94 29.01 -8.68
C LEU A 210 -14.11 28.51 -9.52
N ARG A 211 -14.00 28.67 -10.84
CA ARG A 211 -14.97 28.21 -11.83
C ARG A 211 -14.39 27.08 -12.67
N PHE A 212 -15.21 26.08 -12.94
CA PHE A 212 -14.85 24.93 -13.75
C PHE A 212 -15.83 24.80 -14.91
N ASP A 213 -15.29 24.57 -16.09
CA ASP A 213 -16.04 24.13 -17.26
C ASP A 213 -16.33 22.66 -17.10
N VAL A 214 -17.62 22.31 -17.08
CA VAL A 214 -18.07 20.98 -16.76
C VAL A 214 -18.93 20.40 -17.87
N GLU A 215 -18.67 19.15 -18.20
CA GLU A 215 -19.45 18.34 -19.13
C GLU A 215 -19.90 17.05 -18.45
N THR A 216 -21.20 16.80 -18.44
CA THR A 216 -21.78 15.59 -17.83
C THR A 216 -23.07 15.19 -18.55
N THR A 217 -23.66 14.06 -18.17
CA THR A 217 -24.98 13.65 -18.67
C THR A 217 -25.93 13.41 -17.50
N LEU A 218 -27.14 13.97 -17.60
CA LEU A 218 -28.22 13.77 -16.62
C LEU A 218 -29.43 13.22 -17.37
N GLN A 219 -29.96 12.07 -16.94
CA GLN A 219 -31.10 11.41 -17.61
C GLN A 219 -30.87 11.15 -19.12
N GLY A 220 -29.61 10.95 -19.53
CA GLY A 220 -29.21 10.76 -20.92
C GLY A 220 -29.10 12.05 -21.76
N ILE A 221 -29.27 13.22 -21.14
CA ILE A 221 -29.13 14.53 -21.79
C ILE A 221 -27.76 15.12 -21.43
N PRO A 222 -26.94 15.56 -22.41
CA PRO A 222 -25.69 16.23 -22.12
C PRO A 222 -25.93 17.60 -21.49
N LEU A 223 -25.23 17.87 -20.39
CA LEU A 223 -25.17 19.15 -19.69
C LEU A 223 -23.76 19.72 -19.86
N GLN A 224 -23.70 21.00 -20.24
CA GLN A 224 -22.45 21.75 -20.34
C GLN A 224 -22.63 23.12 -19.71
N GLY A 225 -21.67 23.55 -18.91
CA GLY A 225 -21.64 24.91 -18.36
C GLY A 225 -20.61 25.07 -17.26
N GLU A 226 -20.58 26.27 -16.68
CA GLU A 226 -19.66 26.61 -15.61
C GLU A 226 -20.28 26.36 -14.23
N THR A 227 -19.51 25.76 -13.32
CA THR A 227 -19.89 25.57 -11.91
C THR A 227 -18.81 26.10 -10.98
N PRO A 228 -19.18 26.69 -9.83
CA PRO A 228 -18.20 26.96 -8.78
C PRO A 228 -17.69 25.66 -8.13
N TRP A 229 -16.55 25.73 -7.42
CA TRP A 229 -16.02 24.62 -6.60
C TRP A 229 -16.95 24.16 -5.46
N GLU A 230 -17.95 24.96 -5.10
CA GLU A 230 -18.81 24.66 -3.96
C GLU A 230 -19.68 23.40 -4.18
N GLY A 231 -19.57 22.44 -3.25
CA GLY A 231 -20.34 21.19 -3.30
C GLY A 231 -19.81 20.12 -4.26
N ILE A 232 -18.63 20.32 -4.83
CA ILE A 232 -17.93 19.35 -5.68
C ILE A 232 -16.52 19.05 -5.16
N ALA A 233 -15.98 17.90 -5.56
CA ALA A 233 -14.66 17.42 -5.20
C ALA A 233 -14.00 16.75 -6.40
N ILE A 234 -12.67 16.72 -6.44
CA ILE A 234 -11.90 16.01 -7.45
C ILE A 234 -12.18 14.51 -7.32
N ALA A 235 -12.54 13.89 -8.45
CA ALA A 235 -12.69 12.45 -8.59
C ALA A 235 -11.45 11.84 -9.26
N GLU A 236 -10.90 12.52 -10.27
CA GLU A 236 -9.75 12.06 -11.04
C GLU A 236 -8.93 13.27 -11.50
N ALA A 237 -7.61 13.20 -11.30
CA ALA A 237 -6.66 14.25 -11.64
C ALA A 237 -5.31 13.66 -12.03
N GLU A 238 -4.60 14.35 -12.91
CA GLU A 238 -3.20 14.06 -13.25
C GLU A 238 -2.29 15.08 -12.59
N THR A 239 -1.25 14.59 -11.92
CA THR A 239 -0.26 15.42 -11.23
C THR A 239 1.08 15.31 -11.95
N HIS A 240 1.69 16.46 -12.20
CA HIS A 240 3.04 16.51 -12.76
C HIS A 240 4.05 16.37 -11.62
N THR A 241 4.81 15.28 -11.66
CA THR A 241 5.80 14.93 -10.63
C THR A 241 7.24 14.94 -11.15
N SER A 242 7.45 15.01 -12.47
CA SER A 242 8.78 14.98 -13.09
C SER A 242 9.01 16.17 -14.00
N PHE A 243 10.14 16.85 -13.78
CA PHE A 243 10.52 18.08 -14.45
C PHE A 243 11.93 17.98 -15.03
N SER A 244 12.14 18.59 -16.20
CA SER A 244 13.48 18.68 -16.82
C SER A 244 14.35 19.79 -16.23
N LYS A 245 13.73 20.84 -15.68
CA LYS A 245 14.36 21.96 -14.98
C LYS A 245 13.59 22.25 -13.68
N PRO A 246 14.23 22.79 -12.64
CA PRO A 246 13.54 23.17 -11.41
C PRO A 246 12.37 24.13 -11.72
N PRO A 247 11.14 23.80 -11.30
CA PRO A 247 10.00 24.68 -11.52
C PRO A 247 10.14 25.98 -10.70
N ALA A 248 9.69 27.11 -11.26
CA ALA A 248 9.74 28.40 -10.57
C ALA A 248 8.86 28.42 -9.30
N SER A 249 7.71 27.74 -9.34
CA SER A 249 6.85 27.45 -8.18
C SER A 249 6.82 25.94 -7.99
N PRO A 250 7.47 25.38 -6.94
CA PRO A 250 7.48 23.94 -6.73
C PRO A 250 6.08 23.42 -6.35
N PRO A 251 5.71 22.19 -6.75
CA PRO A 251 4.49 21.56 -6.28
C PRO A 251 4.58 21.27 -4.77
N PRO A 252 3.44 21.14 -4.07
CA PRO A 252 3.40 20.84 -2.63
C PRO A 252 3.63 19.36 -2.29
N TRP A 253 3.98 18.53 -3.28
CA TRP A 253 4.31 17.11 -3.12
C TRP A 253 5.76 16.85 -3.60
N PRO A 254 6.38 15.72 -3.21
CA PRO A 254 7.70 15.34 -3.70
C PRO A 254 7.76 15.30 -5.24
N TYR A 255 8.82 15.86 -5.81
CA TYR A 255 8.99 15.96 -7.26
C TYR A 255 10.40 15.62 -7.71
N GLN A 256 10.55 15.25 -8.97
CA GLN A 256 11.80 14.86 -9.60
C GLN A 256 12.28 15.95 -10.55
N VAL A 257 13.57 16.28 -10.47
CA VAL A 257 14.26 17.12 -11.47
C VAL A 257 15.45 16.34 -12.02
N GLY A 258 15.36 15.90 -13.28
CA GLY A 258 16.37 15.02 -13.87
C GLY A 258 16.47 13.69 -13.14
N GLU A 259 17.60 13.40 -12.50
CA GLU A 259 17.80 12.19 -11.69
C GLU A 259 17.68 12.41 -10.18
N GLU A 260 17.45 13.64 -9.73
CA GLU A 260 17.35 13.94 -8.30
C GLU A 260 15.89 14.19 -7.89
N LEU A 261 15.58 13.75 -6.68
CA LEU A 261 14.27 13.91 -6.05
C LEU A 261 14.34 15.03 -5.01
N PHE A 262 13.31 15.85 -4.92
CA PHE A 262 13.24 17.01 -4.04
C PHE A 262 11.95 16.96 -3.20
N LEU A 263 12.09 17.38 -1.94
CA LEU A 263 10.95 17.68 -1.08
C LEU A 263 10.45 19.10 -1.34
N PRO A 264 9.13 19.36 -1.20
CA PRO A 264 8.58 20.69 -1.35
C PRO A 264 9.11 21.61 -0.24
N LYS A 265 9.64 22.77 -0.62
CA LYS A 265 10.03 23.81 0.35
C LYS A 265 8.78 24.58 0.76
N SER A 266 8.38 24.44 2.01
CA SER A 266 7.27 25.19 2.62
C SER A 266 7.72 25.85 3.91
N ASP A 267 6.87 26.65 4.55
CA ASP A 267 7.19 27.28 5.85
C ASP A 267 7.51 26.25 6.94
N LEU A 268 6.95 25.06 6.81
CA LEU A 268 7.21 23.92 7.69
C LEU A 268 8.03 22.85 6.95
N PRO A 269 8.96 22.18 7.63
CA PRO A 269 9.70 21.05 7.07
C PRO A 269 8.76 19.95 6.56
N ALA A 270 9.07 19.47 5.35
CA ALA A 270 8.30 18.42 4.71
C ALA A 270 8.66 17.03 5.27
N VAL A 271 7.65 16.19 5.49
CA VAL A 271 7.82 14.77 5.82
C VAL A 271 7.12 13.88 4.80
N VAL A 272 7.77 12.78 4.47
CA VAL A 272 7.24 11.72 3.61
C VAL A 272 7.01 10.48 4.47
N LEU A 273 5.74 10.05 4.52
CA LEU A 273 5.27 9.02 5.43
C LEU A 273 5.04 7.69 4.71
N PRO A 274 5.18 6.54 5.38
CA PRO A 274 4.78 5.27 4.79
C PRO A 274 3.27 5.20 4.54
N LYS A 275 2.88 4.44 3.52
CA LYS A 275 1.49 4.27 3.08
C LYS A 275 0.49 3.84 4.16
N HIS A 276 0.93 3.21 5.25
CA HIS A 276 0.01 2.84 6.34
C HIS A 276 -0.60 4.06 7.04
N PHE A 277 0.13 5.19 7.11
CA PHE A 277 -0.42 6.45 7.64
C PHE A 277 -1.58 6.92 6.77
N GLN A 278 -1.41 6.80 5.44
CA GLN A 278 -2.44 7.13 4.46
C GLN A 278 -3.68 6.24 4.63
N ASN A 279 -3.50 4.95 4.89
CA ASN A 279 -4.59 4.01 5.18
C ASN A 279 -5.31 4.30 6.51
N ASN A 280 -4.60 4.88 7.48
CA ASN A 280 -5.17 5.33 8.76
C ASN A 280 -5.87 6.70 8.68
N GLY A 281 -6.00 7.28 7.48
CA GLY A 281 -6.73 8.52 7.24
C GLY A 281 -5.90 9.79 7.25
N VAL A 282 -4.56 9.70 7.32
CA VAL A 282 -3.67 10.84 7.11
C VAL A 282 -3.71 11.27 5.63
N GLN A 283 -3.73 12.57 5.38
CA GLN A 283 -3.79 13.16 4.04
C GLN A 283 -2.61 14.10 3.82
N MET A 284 -2.24 14.33 2.56
CA MET A 284 -1.19 15.31 2.25
C MET A 284 -1.60 16.72 2.73
N GLY A 285 -0.65 17.47 3.26
CA GLY A 285 -0.83 18.77 3.88
C GLY A 285 -1.19 18.73 5.37
N ASP A 286 -1.47 17.55 5.95
CA ASP A 286 -1.66 17.44 7.40
C ASP A 286 -0.44 17.99 8.15
N VAL A 287 -0.71 18.75 9.21
CA VAL A 287 0.34 19.37 10.03
C VAL A 287 0.46 18.61 11.34
N GLY A 288 1.68 18.42 11.81
CA GLY A 288 1.98 17.77 13.06
C GLY A 288 3.24 18.33 13.69
N TYR A 289 3.78 17.58 14.64
CA TYR A 289 5.10 17.82 15.18
C TYR A 289 5.78 16.52 15.56
N PHE A 290 7.10 16.50 15.43
CA PHE A 290 7.93 15.51 16.10
C PHE A 290 8.16 15.95 17.54
N ALA A 291 7.82 15.07 18.48
CA ALA A 291 8.17 15.18 19.88
C ALA A 291 9.44 14.37 20.15
N TYR A 292 10.44 15.02 20.74
CA TYR A 292 11.67 14.40 21.20
C TYR A 292 12.07 14.97 22.56
N GLY A 293 12.83 14.18 23.32
CA GLY A 293 13.34 14.60 24.62
C GLY A 293 14.65 15.35 24.46
N ALA A 294 14.68 16.62 24.83
CA ALA A 294 15.91 17.37 25.00
C ALA A 294 16.28 17.42 26.48
N THR A 295 17.55 17.15 26.81
CA THR A 295 18.01 17.29 28.19
C THR A 295 18.52 18.68 28.47
N THR A 296 18.03 19.24 29.57
CA THR A 296 18.57 20.45 30.16
C THR A 296 19.27 20.09 31.47
N THR A 297 20.04 21.03 32.03
CA THR A 297 20.76 20.84 33.31
C THR A 297 19.85 20.44 34.48
N SER A 298 18.53 20.68 34.37
CA SER A 298 17.58 20.45 35.47
C SER A 298 16.47 19.43 35.16
N ALA A 299 16.14 19.17 33.89
CA ALA A 299 15.09 18.23 33.51
C ALA A 299 15.18 17.76 32.04
N VAL A 300 14.56 16.63 31.74
CA VAL A 300 14.21 16.23 30.37
C VAL A 300 12.98 17.02 29.95
N GLN A 301 13.07 17.81 28.89
CA GLN A 301 11.95 18.58 28.35
C GLN A 301 11.55 18.03 26.97
N GLU A 302 10.26 17.82 26.76
CA GLU A 302 9.70 17.49 25.43
C GLU A 302 9.80 18.73 24.54
N GLN A 303 10.64 18.66 23.50
CA GLN A 303 10.69 19.66 22.44
C GLN A 303 9.82 19.20 21.27
N ARG A 304 9.28 20.18 20.54
CA ARG A 304 8.34 19.96 19.44
C ARG A 304 8.86 20.65 18.18
N LEU A 305 9.11 19.87 17.13
CA LEU A 305 9.45 20.40 15.81
C LEU A 305 8.24 20.26 14.88
N PRO A 306 7.63 21.36 14.43
CA PRO A 306 6.46 21.30 13.57
C PRO A 306 6.84 20.77 12.18
N VAL A 307 5.95 19.98 11.59
CA VAL A 307 6.15 19.35 10.28
C VAL A 307 4.86 19.29 9.47
N THR A 308 4.98 19.20 8.15
CA THR A 308 3.86 19.03 7.22
C THR A 308 4.04 17.77 6.38
N VAL A 309 2.97 17.00 6.22
CA VAL A 309 2.95 15.80 5.38
C VAL A 309 2.99 16.21 3.91
N ALA A 310 4.11 15.97 3.23
CA ALA A 310 4.29 16.28 1.83
C ALA A 310 3.86 15.13 0.91
N GLY A 311 4.02 13.89 1.35
CA GLY A 311 3.66 12.74 0.53
C GLY A 311 3.77 11.41 1.23
N PHE A 312 3.50 10.35 0.46
CA PHE A 312 3.55 8.98 0.94
C PHE A 312 4.46 8.12 0.08
N TYR A 313 5.02 7.08 0.67
CA TYR A 313 5.78 6.06 -0.05
C TYR A 313 5.35 4.66 0.36
N ASP A 314 5.53 3.70 -0.55
CA ASP A 314 5.30 2.29 -0.30
C ASP A 314 6.54 1.69 0.40
N PRO A 315 6.44 1.31 1.69
CA PRO A 315 7.55 0.68 2.39
C PRO A 315 7.81 -0.78 1.97
N GLY A 316 6.95 -1.38 1.15
CA GLY A 316 6.92 -2.82 0.94
C GLY A 316 6.36 -3.54 2.17
N VAL A 317 7.19 -4.35 2.84
CA VAL A 317 6.75 -5.13 4.01
C VAL A 317 6.44 -4.19 5.18
N MET A 318 5.16 -4.07 5.54
CA MET A 318 4.66 -3.11 6.54
C MET A 318 5.44 -3.15 7.86
N ALA A 319 5.78 -4.33 8.37
CA ALA A 319 6.49 -4.47 9.64
C ALA A 319 7.87 -3.78 9.66
N ILE A 320 8.53 -3.66 8.51
CA ILE A 320 9.85 -3.03 8.39
C ILE A 320 9.71 -1.53 8.13
N GLY A 321 8.92 -1.12 7.13
CA GLY A 321 8.90 0.27 6.70
C GLY A 321 7.80 1.15 7.29
N ALA A 322 6.80 0.61 8.02
CA ALA A 322 5.78 1.43 8.69
C ALA A 322 6.34 2.29 9.85
N LYS A 323 7.61 2.12 10.21
CA LYS A 323 8.27 2.90 11.26
C LYS A 323 9.25 3.93 10.74
N LEU A 324 9.57 3.94 9.44
CA LEU A 324 10.55 4.87 8.88
C LEU A 324 9.85 6.09 8.29
N ILE A 325 10.27 7.29 8.64
CA ILE A 325 9.76 8.55 8.10
C ILE A 325 10.92 9.27 7.44
N LEU A 326 10.71 9.80 6.24
CA LEU A 326 11.74 10.55 5.52
C LEU A 326 11.49 12.05 5.65
N THR A 327 12.53 12.82 5.93
CA THR A 327 12.43 14.28 6.10
C THR A 327 13.73 14.99 5.70
N GLU A 328 13.72 16.30 5.72
CA GLU A 328 14.89 17.13 5.41
C GLU A 328 16.04 16.90 6.40
N ASN A 329 17.27 16.94 5.91
CA ASN A 329 18.47 16.67 6.71
C ASN A 329 18.57 17.59 7.93
N ASP A 330 18.22 18.87 7.78
CA ASP A 330 18.30 19.86 8.86
C ASP A 330 17.44 19.47 10.06
N LEU A 331 16.28 18.86 9.83
CA LEU A 331 15.39 18.39 10.90
C LEU A 331 15.99 17.18 11.62
N VAL A 332 16.54 16.23 10.86
CA VAL A 332 17.21 15.05 11.43
C VAL A 332 18.42 15.47 12.27
N HIS A 333 19.22 16.42 11.77
CA HIS A 333 20.36 16.98 12.51
C HIS A 333 19.92 17.67 13.80
N ALA A 334 18.85 18.47 13.77
CA ALA A 334 18.31 19.13 14.96
C ALA A 334 17.87 18.11 16.03
N MET A 335 17.20 17.04 15.61
CA MET A 335 16.78 15.96 16.51
C MET A 335 17.97 15.17 17.04
N ASN A 336 18.93 14.81 16.18
CA ASN A 336 20.16 14.12 16.57
C ASN A 336 20.99 14.93 17.57
N ALA A 337 21.09 16.24 17.37
CA ALA A 337 21.81 17.13 18.28
C ALA A 337 21.16 17.20 19.67
N ALA A 338 19.84 17.08 19.76
CA ALA A 338 19.09 17.22 21.00
C ALA A 338 18.86 15.89 21.75
N ASN A 339 18.77 14.76 21.04
CA ASN A 339 18.62 13.40 21.59
C ASN A 339 19.91 12.87 22.27
N GLN A 340 20.65 13.73 22.98
CA GLN A 340 21.90 13.34 23.66
C GLN A 340 21.68 12.58 24.97
N ALA A 341 20.47 12.62 25.55
CA ALA A 341 20.14 11.73 26.67
C ALA A 341 18.89 10.91 26.35
N VAL A 342 19.17 9.63 26.25
CA VAL A 342 18.28 8.49 26.03
C VAL A 342 17.03 8.60 26.91
N VAL A 343 15.91 8.97 26.30
CA VAL A 343 14.57 8.81 26.92
C VAL A 343 14.06 7.37 26.72
N ASP A 344 14.56 6.68 25.69
CA ASP A 344 14.29 5.26 25.41
C ASP A 344 15.57 4.60 24.85
N PRO A 345 16.09 3.52 25.46
CA PRO A 345 17.24 2.75 24.94
C PRO A 345 17.08 2.26 23.50
N GLN A 346 15.85 2.24 22.97
CA GLN A 346 15.54 1.83 21.60
C GLN A 346 15.68 2.96 20.57
N MET A 347 15.71 4.23 21.00
CA MET A 347 15.84 5.39 20.11
C MET A 347 17.29 5.86 20.07
N VAL A 348 18.06 5.32 19.11
CA VAL A 348 19.49 5.60 18.97
C VAL A 348 19.74 6.41 17.70
N ASN A 349 20.49 7.50 17.82
CA ASN A 349 21.00 8.25 16.67
C ASN A 349 22.04 7.40 15.94
N GLY A 350 22.01 7.38 14.62
CA GLY A 350 22.94 6.55 13.86
C GLY A 350 23.16 7.00 12.43
N ILE A 351 24.04 6.28 11.76
CA ILE A 351 24.29 6.41 10.33
C ILE A 351 23.85 5.10 9.69
N GLN A 352 22.89 5.18 8.77
CA GLN A 352 22.46 4.05 7.98
C GLN A 352 23.35 3.92 6.74
N VAL A 353 23.75 2.69 6.41
CA VAL A 353 24.52 2.42 5.20
C VAL A 353 23.69 1.49 4.32
N PHE A 354 23.27 2.01 3.16
CA PHE A 354 22.58 1.20 2.17
C PHE A 354 23.59 0.39 1.36
N LEU A 355 23.36 -0.92 1.29
CA LEU A 355 24.14 -1.84 0.49
C LEU A 355 23.32 -2.25 -0.72
N SER A 356 23.97 -2.32 -1.89
CA SER A 356 23.34 -2.85 -3.11
C SER A 356 23.03 -4.34 -2.99
N ASP A 357 23.83 -5.08 -2.21
CA ASP A 357 23.66 -6.50 -1.95
C ASP A 357 23.61 -6.76 -0.44
N LEU A 358 22.46 -7.22 0.05
CA LEU A 358 22.24 -7.53 1.46
C LEU A 358 23.08 -8.72 1.94
N SER A 359 23.49 -9.63 1.04
CA SER A 359 24.30 -10.80 1.42
C SER A 359 25.70 -10.40 1.92
N SER A 360 26.21 -9.27 1.45
CA SER A 360 27.49 -8.70 1.86
C SER A 360 27.46 -8.00 3.23
N ALA A 361 26.29 -7.86 3.86
CA ALA A 361 26.12 -7.10 5.10
C ALA A 361 27.02 -7.56 6.24
N LYS A 362 27.25 -8.89 6.36
CA LYS A 362 28.14 -9.44 7.39
C LYS A 362 29.59 -9.05 7.15
N GLU A 363 30.08 -9.18 5.91
CA GLU A 363 31.45 -8.82 5.53
C GLU A 363 31.70 -7.32 5.70
N VAL A 364 30.72 -6.49 5.31
CA VAL A 364 30.81 -5.03 5.47
C VAL A 364 30.82 -4.65 6.95
N LYS A 365 29.98 -5.27 7.79
CA LYS A 365 30.00 -5.05 9.24
C LYS A 365 31.39 -5.32 9.82
N GLU A 366 31.97 -6.48 9.53
CA GLU A 366 33.30 -6.86 10.02
C GLU A 366 34.39 -5.85 9.58
N LYS A 367 34.33 -5.36 8.33
CA LYS A 367 35.23 -4.32 7.82
C LYS A 367 35.07 -2.98 8.54
N ILE A 368 33.83 -2.56 8.83
CA ILE A 368 33.55 -1.31 9.55
C ILE A 368 34.03 -1.43 11.00
N GLU A 369 33.72 -2.54 11.69
CA GLU A 369 34.15 -2.78 13.07
C GLU A 369 35.69 -2.79 13.18
N THR A 370 36.37 -3.45 12.22
CA THR A 370 37.84 -3.45 12.17
C THR A 370 38.41 -2.05 11.97
N SER A 371 37.79 -1.26 11.08
CA SER A 371 38.21 0.13 10.82
C SER A 371 37.97 1.06 12.02
N LEU A 372 36.88 0.84 12.76
CA LEU A 372 36.58 1.56 14.00
C LEU A 372 37.57 1.18 15.12
N ALA A 373 37.93 -0.11 15.22
CA ALA A 373 38.90 -0.60 16.18
C ALA A 373 40.29 -0.02 15.93
N GLN A 374 40.73 0.02 14.66
CA GLN A 374 42.00 0.64 14.29
C GLN A 374 42.08 2.13 14.65
N LYS A 375 40.94 2.84 14.67
CA LYS A 375 40.85 4.25 15.05
C LYS A 375 40.55 4.48 16.54
N GLY A 376 40.39 3.42 17.33
CA GLY A 376 40.02 3.52 18.75
C GLY A 376 38.58 4.02 19.00
N LEU A 377 37.71 3.95 17.99
CA LEU A 377 36.34 4.46 18.05
C LEU A 377 35.29 3.39 18.40
N SER A 378 35.70 2.12 18.55
CA SER A 378 34.81 1.00 18.88
C SER A 378 33.91 1.21 20.11
N PRO A 379 34.33 1.87 21.21
CA PRO A 379 33.45 2.08 22.36
C PRO A 379 32.29 3.04 22.10
N TYR A 380 32.38 3.89 21.08
CA TYR A 380 31.41 4.95 20.81
C TYR A 380 30.37 4.56 19.74
N TRP A 381 30.63 3.49 18.98
CA TRP A 381 29.81 3.08 17.85
C TRP A 381 29.44 1.62 17.94
N GLN A 382 28.14 1.33 17.83
CA GLN A 382 27.64 -0.03 17.68
C GLN A 382 27.22 -0.26 16.22
N VAL A 383 27.85 -1.21 15.54
CA VAL A 383 27.51 -1.57 14.17
C VAL A 383 26.49 -2.72 14.19
N LYS A 384 25.26 -2.45 13.75
CA LYS A 384 24.20 -3.45 13.62
C LYS A 384 23.88 -3.69 12.14
N THR A 385 23.61 -4.94 11.77
CA THR A 385 23.05 -5.26 10.44
C THR A 385 21.53 -5.26 10.49
N PHE A 386 20.89 -5.34 9.32
CA PHE A 386 19.44 -5.48 9.21
C PHE A 386 18.87 -6.72 9.92
N HIS A 387 19.68 -7.78 10.13
CA HIS A 387 19.27 -8.97 10.91
C HIS A 387 19.17 -8.69 12.42
N GLU A 388 19.94 -7.73 12.92
CA GLU A 388 20.07 -7.43 14.35
C GLU A 388 19.26 -6.21 14.77
N TYR A 389 18.78 -5.43 13.81
CA TYR A 389 18.09 -4.17 14.06
C TYR A 389 16.62 -4.42 14.41
N ASP A 390 16.11 -3.72 15.44
CA ASP A 390 14.84 -4.05 16.10
C ASP A 390 13.60 -4.00 15.16
N PHE A 391 13.61 -3.20 14.10
CA PHE A 391 12.48 -3.16 13.15
C PHE A 391 12.39 -4.42 12.27
N ALA A 392 13.49 -5.11 12.00
CA ALA A 392 13.53 -6.26 11.08
C ALA A 392 13.77 -7.58 11.81
N LYS A 393 14.43 -7.55 12.97
CA LYS A 393 14.79 -8.73 13.75
C LYS A 393 13.60 -9.64 14.04
N ASP A 394 12.50 -9.11 14.58
CA ASP A 394 11.33 -9.92 14.97
C ASP A 394 10.69 -10.62 13.76
N LEU A 395 10.61 -9.92 12.63
CA LEU A 395 10.05 -10.45 11.39
C LEU A 395 10.97 -11.48 10.72
N LEU A 396 12.28 -11.21 10.68
CA LEU A 396 13.25 -12.16 10.15
C LEU A 396 13.32 -13.43 11.00
N GLN A 397 13.26 -13.28 12.33
CA GLN A 397 13.17 -14.42 13.25
C GLN A 397 11.88 -15.22 13.03
N GLN A 398 10.76 -14.55 12.74
CA GLN A 398 9.52 -15.22 12.37
C GLN A 398 9.66 -16.01 11.06
N PHE A 399 10.21 -15.41 10.00
CA PHE A 399 10.44 -16.10 8.73
C PHE A 399 11.40 -17.29 8.84
N ASP A 400 12.47 -17.15 9.62
CA ASP A 400 13.39 -18.26 9.88
C ASP A 400 12.70 -19.40 10.63
N SER A 401 11.84 -19.07 11.60
CA SER A 401 11.04 -20.04 12.35
C SER A 401 10.03 -20.75 11.44
N ASP A 402 9.31 -20.00 10.59
CA ASP A 402 8.35 -20.54 9.63
C ASP A 402 9.04 -21.46 8.62
N LYS A 403 10.21 -21.07 8.12
CA LYS A 403 11.03 -21.90 7.23
C LYS A 403 11.40 -23.22 7.89
N LEU A 404 11.79 -23.21 9.17
CA LEU A 404 12.09 -24.43 9.92
C LEU A 404 10.85 -25.32 10.07
N LEU A 405 9.70 -24.74 10.43
CA LEU A 405 8.44 -25.44 10.57
C LEU A 405 8.01 -26.13 9.27
N PHE A 406 8.03 -25.42 8.15
CA PHE A 406 7.68 -26.00 6.85
C PHE A 406 8.68 -27.07 6.40
N THR A 407 9.98 -26.89 6.71
CA THR A 407 11.00 -27.92 6.44
C THR A 407 10.72 -29.20 7.24
N MET A 408 10.33 -29.08 8.51
CA MET A 408 9.97 -30.22 9.36
C MET A 408 8.70 -30.94 8.86
N ILE A 409 7.67 -30.18 8.47
CA ILE A 409 6.45 -30.76 7.88
C ILE A 409 6.79 -31.52 6.59
N GLY A 410 7.61 -30.92 5.72
CA GLY A 410 8.08 -31.57 4.50
C GLY A 410 8.84 -32.87 4.78
N ALA A 411 9.71 -32.90 5.79
CA ALA A 411 10.44 -34.10 6.19
C ALA A 411 9.49 -35.22 6.68
N ILE A 412 8.45 -34.89 7.44
CA ILE A 412 7.45 -35.88 7.90
C ILE A 412 6.69 -36.47 6.71
N VAL A 413 6.21 -35.62 5.79
CA VAL A 413 5.51 -36.08 4.58
C VAL A 413 6.41 -37.00 3.74
N LEU A 414 7.70 -36.68 3.63
CA LEU A 414 8.67 -37.51 2.93
C LEU A 414 8.82 -38.88 3.60
N ILE A 415 8.90 -38.96 4.93
CA ILE A 415 8.97 -40.23 5.67
C ILE A 415 7.71 -41.08 5.46
N VAL A 416 6.53 -40.46 5.51
CA VAL A 416 5.25 -41.12 5.23
C VAL A 416 5.23 -41.69 3.81
N ALA A 417 5.67 -40.90 2.82
CA ALA A 417 5.74 -41.34 1.43
C ALA A 417 6.69 -42.55 1.25
N CYS A 418 7.85 -42.53 1.90
CA CYS A 418 8.81 -43.64 1.82
C CYS A 418 8.26 -44.91 2.45
N THR A 419 7.55 -44.80 3.57
CA THR A 419 6.89 -45.93 4.23
C THR A 419 5.82 -46.56 3.34
N ASN A 420 5.11 -45.75 2.56
CA ASN A 420 4.13 -46.24 1.60
C ASN A 420 4.78 -47.07 0.48
N ILE A 421 5.93 -46.63 -0.04
CA ILE A 421 6.71 -47.39 -1.04
C ILE A 421 7.16 -48.73 -0.46
N ILE A 422 7.67 -48.75 0.78
CA ILE A 422 8.09 -49.99 1.47
C ILE A 422 6.90 -50.96 1.55
N SER A 423 5.74 -50.48 1.99
CA SER A 423 4.54 -51.30 2.14
C SER A 423 4.10 -51.91 0.81
N LEU A 424 4.06 -51.11 -0.26
CA LEU A 424 3.69 -51.57 -1.59
C LEU A 424 4.67 -52.62 -2.12
N LEU A 425 5.98 -52.39 -1.99
CA LEU A 425 7.00 -53.34 -2.45
C LEU A 425 6.97 -54.65 -1.65
N ILE A 426 6.66 -54.61 -0.34
CA ILE A 426 6.46 -55.83 0.46
C ILE A 426 5.27 -56.64 -0.06
N ILE A 427 4.15 -55.98 -0.37
CA ILE A 427 2.97 -56.65 -0.95
C ILE A 427 3.32 -57.24 -2.32
N LEU A 428 3.99 -56.49 -3.19
CA LEU A 428 4.42 -56.95 -4.51
C LEU A 428 5.31 -58.19 -4.44
N VAL A 429 6.30 -58.21 -3.53
CA VAL A 429 7.15 -59.37 -3.29
C VAL A 429 6.31 -60.56 -2.83
N ASN A 430 5.30 -60.32 -1.99
CA ASN A 430 4.44 -61.38 -1.49
C ASN A 430 3.56 -62.00 -2.58
N ASP A 431 2.98 -61.18 -3.46
CA ASP A 431 2.15 -61.66 -4.57
C ASP A 431 2.98 -62.42 -5.62
N LYS A 432 4.24 -62.03 -5.80
CA LYS A 432 5.17 -62.65 -6.77
C LYS A 432 6.02 -63.79 -6.18
N LYS A 433 5.74 -64.28 -4.96
CA LYS A 433 6.52 -65.35 -4.30
C LYS A 433 6.72 -66.60 -5.17
N LYS A 434 5.69 -67.05 -5.89
CA LYS A 434 5.74 -68.25 -6.76
C LYS A 434 6.69 -68.04 -7.94
N GLU A 435 6.57 -66.90 -8.61
CA GLU A 435 7.45 -66.52 -9.72
C GLU A 435 8.91 -66.39 -9.26
N ILE A 436 9.15 -65.79 -8.08
CA ILE A 436 10.49 -65.68 -7.47
C ILE A 436 11.06 -67.09 -7.15
N ALA A 437 10.23 -68.01 -6.66
CA ALA A 437 10.63 -69.39 -6.36
C ALA A 437 11.02 -70.17 -7.62
N ILE A 438 10.26 -70.03 -8.71
CA ILE A 438 10.58 -70.62 -10.03
C ILE A 438 11.92 -70.06 -10.55
N LEU A 439 12.09 -68.73 -10.51
CA LEU A 439 13.32 -68.07 -10.96
C LEU A 439 14.54 -68.50 -10.15
N SER A 440 14.36 -68.69 -8.83
CA SER A 440 15.41 -69.21 -7.94
C SER A 440 15.76 -70.67 -8.25
N ALA A 441 14.76 -71.51 -8.58
CA ALA A 441 14.97 -72.90 -8.98
C ALA A 441 15.69 -73.03 -10.33
N MET A 442 15.51 -72.05 -11.23
CA MET A 442 16.25 -71.93 -12.49
C MET A 442 17.70 -71.45 -12.32
N GLY A 443 18.15 -71.15 -11.09
CA GLY A 443 19.54 -70.79 -10.79
C GLY A 443 19.79 -69.29 -10.58
N ALA A 444 18.75 -68.46 -10.44
CA ALA A 444 18.95 -67.04 -10.14
C ALA A 444 19.56 -66.83 -8.75
N SER A 445 20.61 -66.00 -8.67
CA SER A 445 21.26 -65.68 -7.40
C SER A 445 20.39 -64.76 -6.53
N LYS A 446 20.48 -64.89 -5.20
CA LYS A 446 19.82 -64.00 -4.23
C LYS A 446 20.14 -62.52 -4.48
N ARG A 447 21.36 -62.21 -4.95
CA ARG A 447 21.78 -60.85 -5.30
C ARG A 447 21.02 -60.32 -6.53
N SER A 448 20.81 -61.16 -7.54
CA SER A 448 20.04 -60.78 -8.74
C SER A 448 18.59 -60.46 -8.38
N ILE A 449 17.96 -61.27 -7.52
CA ILE A 449 16.59 -61.05 -7.06
C ILE A 449 16.49 -59.76 -6.24
N ALA A 450 17.43 -59.52 -5.31
CA ALA A 450 17.48 -58.28 -4.55
C ALA A 450 17.67 -57.05 -5.44
N LEU A 451 18.51 -57.15 -6.48
CA LEU A 451 18.77 -56.06 -7.41
C LEU A 451 17.53 -55.69 -8.23
N ILE A 452 16.74 -56.67 -8.69
CA ILE A 452 15.47 -56.42 -9.39
C ILE A 452 14.52 -55.58 -8.53
N PHE A 453 14.27 -56.00 -7.27
CA PHE A 453 13.37 -55.27 -6.39
C PHE A 453 13.91 -53.91 -5.94
N THR A 454 15.23 -53.78 -5.79
CA THR A 454 15.89 -52.49 -5.51
C THR A 454 15.75 -51.53 -6.69
N LEU A 455 15.94 -52.01 -7.93
CA LEU A 455 15.70 -51.22 -9.14
C LEU A 455 14.23 -50.84 -9.30
N CYS A 456 13.28 -51.71 -8.98
CA CYS A 456 11.86 -51.36 -8.97
C CYS A 456 11.58 -50.19 -8.01
N GLY A 457 12.15 -50.20 -6.79
CA GLY A 457 12.03 -49.09 -5.85
C GLY A 457 12.72 -47.80 -6.33
N GLY A 458 13.86 -47.93 -7.02
CA GLY A 458 14.54 -46.81 -7.67
C GLY A 458 13.69 -46.19 -8.79
N ILE A 459 13.16 -47.01 -9.71
CA ILE A 459 12.28 -46.57 -10.80
C ILE A 459 11.05 -45.86 -10.25
N MET A 460 10.38 -46.46 -9.25
CA MET A 460 9.25 -45.83 -8.58
C MET A 460 9.60 -44.46 -8.00
N GLY A 461 10.72 -44.33 -7.28
CA GLY A 461 11.11 -43.03 -6.72
C GLY A 461 11.50 -42.00 -7.78
N THR A 462 12.17 -42.41 -8.86
CA THR A 462 12.48 -41.50 -9.97
C THR A 462 11.21 -40.99 -10.65
N LEU A 463 10.24 -41.86 -10.93
CA LEU A 463 8.94 -41.48 -11.49
C LEU A 463 8.15 -40.59 -10.54
N SER A 464 8.12 -40.90 -9.25
CA SER A 464 7.48 -40.05 -8.23
C SER A 464 8.12 -38.66 -8.17
N THR A 465 9.45 -38.58 -8.23
CA THR A 465 10.19 -37.31 -8.23
C THR A 465 9.88 -36.51 -9.49
N LEU A 466 9.83 -37.15 -10.66
CA LEU A 466 9.56 -36.49 -11.93
C LEU A 466 8.13 -35.93 -11.99
N ILE A 467 7.15 -36.75 -11.63
CA ILE A 467 5.73 -36.34 -11.58
C ILE A 467 5.52 -35.27 -10.50
N GLY A 468 6.11 -35.45 -9.32
CA GLY A 468 6.00 -34.48 -8.22
C GLY A 468 6.65 -33.14 -8.54
N THR A 469 7.81 -33.15 -9.18
CA THR A 469 8.49 -31.91 -9.64
C THR A 469 7.65 -31.21 -10.70
N LEU A 470 7.10 -31.94 -11.66
CA LEU A 470 6.23 -31.36 -12.69
C LEU A 470 4.97 -30.72 -12.07
N ALA A 471 4.32 -31.42 -11.13
CA ALA A 471 3.16 -30.89 -10.40
C ALA A 471 3.51 -29.66 -9.54
N ALA A 472 4.68 -29.66 -8.89
CA ALA A 472 5.15 -28.54 -8.10
C ALA A 472 5.42 -27.30 -8.97
N LEU A 473 6.09 -27.48 -10.12
CA LEU A 473 6.34 -26.40 -11.07
C LEU A 473 5.05 -25.82 -11.65
N LEU A 474 4.09 -26.67 -12.00
CA LEU A 474 2.77 -26.24 -12.49
C LEU A 474 2.02 -25.45 -11.42
N THR A 475 1.99 -25.94 -10.19
CA THR A 475 1.34 -25.25 -9.06
C THR A 475 1.99 -23.91 -8.78
N LEU A 476 3.32 -23.85 -8.83
CA LEU A 476 4.09 -22.65 -8.58
C LEU A 476 3.85 -21.61 -9.68
N TYR A 477 3.81 -22.01 -10.96
CA TYR A 477 3.49 -21.11 -12.08
C TYR A 477 2.07 -20.54 -12.01
N ASN A 478 1.12 -21.29 -11.46
CA ASN A 478 -0.28 -20.90 -11.35
C ASN A 478 -0.68 -20.48 -9.92
N ILE A 479 0.26 -20.03 -9.10
CA ILE A 479 0.00 -19.77 -7.67
C ILE A 479 -1.11 -18.73 -7.44
N ASP A 480 -1.19 -17.69 -8.28
CA ASP A 480 -2.24 -16.66 -8.16
C ASP A 480 -3.64 -17.24 -8.37
N HIS A 481 -3.79 -18.18 -9.32
CA HIS A 481 -5.06 -18.86 -9.55
C HIS A 481 -5.43 -19.78 -8.40
N VAL A 482 -4.44 -20.48 -7.82
CA VAL A 482 -4.66 -21.34 -6.65
C VAL A 482 -5.10 -20.49 -5.45
N VAL A 483 -4.47 -19.35 -5.20
CA VAL A 483 -4.83 -18.42 -4.12
C VAL A 483 -6.23 -17.83 -4.33
N SER A 484 -6.55 -17.42 -5.56
CA SER A 484 -7.89 -16.91 -5.90
C SER A 484 -8.97 -17.97 -5.69
N PHE A 485 -8.72 -19.20 -6.12
CA PHE A 485 -9.63 -20.33 -5.90
C PHE A 485 -9.82 -20.65 -4.42
N LEU A 486 -8.75 -20.60 -3.63
CA LEU A 486 -8.82 -20.84 -2.19
C LEU A 486 -9.59 -19.72 -1.47
N SER A 487 -9.37 -18.47 -1.88
CA SER A 487 -10.09 -17.30 -1.35
C SER A 487 -11.59 -17.37 -1.68
N PHE A 488 -11.95 -17.86 -2.87
CA PHE A 488 -13.35 -18.12 -3.25
C PHE A 488 -14.01 -19.16 -2.35
N ILE A 489 -13.30 -20.23 -1.98
CA ILE A 489 -13.82 -21.29 -1.10
C ILE A 489 -13.95 -20.79 0.35
N GLN A 490 -12.97 -20.02 0.84
CA GLN A 490 -12.94 -19.54 2.22
C GLN A 490 -13.87 -18.34 2.47
N GLY A 491 -14.24 -17.60 1.42
CA GLY A 491 -15.10 -16.42 1.54
C GLY A 491 -14.40 -15.18 2.12
N HIS A 492 -13.09 -15.26 2.34
CA HIS A 492 -12.22 -14.15 2.70
C HIS A 492 -10.90 -14.26 1.93
N ASP A 493 -10.18 -13.15 1.78
CA ASP A 493 -8.88 -13.15 1.12
C ASP A 493 -7.91 -14.07 1.89
N ALA A 494 -7.45 -15.14 1.24
CA ALA A 494 -6.49 -16.07 1.85
C ALA A 494 -5.12 -15.40 2.08
N PHE A 495 -4.82 -14.35 1.32
CA PHE A 495 -3.61 -13.55 1.42
C PHE A 495 -3.93 -12.05 1.41
N ASN A 496 -3.52 -11.35 2.46
CA ASN A 496 -3.68 -9.91 2.53
C ASN A 496 -2.54 -9.19 1.80
N ALA A 497 -2.84 -8.55 0.68
CA ALA A 497 -1.89 -7.77 -0.12
C ALA A 497 -1.21 -6.64 0.69
N LEU A 498 -1.82 -6.19 1.79
CA LEU A 498 -1.23 -5.20 2.69
C LEU A 498 0.01 -5.75 3.42
N PHE A 499 0.06 -7.05 3.74
CA PHE A 499 1.17 -7.65 4.46
C PHE A 499 2.26 -8.21 3.53
N TYR A 500 1.87 -8.81 2.40
CA TYR A 500 2.78 -9.53 1.50
C TYR A 500 3.12 -8.77 0.20
N GLY A 501 2.58 -7.56 0.01
CA GLY A 501 2.76 -6.76 -1.20
C GLY A 501 1.77 -7.12 -2.31
N LYS A 502 1.96 -6.51 -3.49
CA LYS A 502 1.02 -6.61 -4.63
C LYS A 502 0.96 -8.00 -5.28
N SER A 503 1.99 -8.83 -5.11
CA SER A 503 2.08 -10.16 -5.71
C SER A 503 3.02 -11.07 -4.92
N LEU A 504 2.68 -12.35 -4.77
CA LEU A 504 3.58 -13.34 -4.19
C LEU A 504 4.72 -13.63 -5.18
N PRO A 505 6.00 -13.51 -4.78
CA PRO A 505 7.10 -13.81 -5.66
C PRO A 505 7.11 -15.31 -6.00
N ASN A 506 7.02 -15.61 -7.29
CA ASN A 506 7.20 -16.95 -7.82
C ASN A 506 8.69 -17.25 -8.03
N GLU A 507 9.43 -17.37 -6.93
CA GLU A 507 10.86 -17.67 -6.97
C GLU A 507 11.13 -19.15 -6.71
N LEU A 508 11.70 -19.82 -7.71
CA LEU A 508 12.12 -21.21 -7.60
C LEU A 508 13.54 -21.30 -7.02
N SER A 509 13.66 -21.80 -5.78
CA SER A 509 14.96 -22.10 -5.19
C SER A 509 15.62 -23.29 -5.89
N ARG A 510 16.67 -23.02 -6.68
CA ARG A 510 17.45 -24.06 -7.36
C ARG A 510 18.05 -25.07 -6.39
N HIS A 511 18.50 -24.60 -5.23
CA HIS A 511 19.10 -25.44 -4.19
C HIS A 511 18.10 -26.47 -3.66
N ALA A 512 16.87 -26.03 -3.36
CA ALA A 512 15.80 -26.91 -2.89
C ALA A 512 15.40 -27.93 -3.97
N LEU A 513 15.28 -27.48 -5.23
CA LEU A 513 14.96 -28.36 -6.35
C LEU A 513 16.03 -29.44 -6.53
N THR A 514 17.32 -29.07 -6.56
CA THR A 514 18.42 -30.03 -6.70
C THR A 514 18.47 -30.99 -5.51
N PHE A 515 18.19 -30.51 -4.30
CA PHE A 515 18.15 -31.36 -3.11
C PHE A 515 17.06 -32.42 -3.22
N ILE A 516 15.83 -32.06 -3.59
CA ILE A 516 14.71 -33.00 -3.75
C ILE A 516 14.98 -34.00 -4.87
N LEU A 517 15.53 -33.53 -6.00
CA LEU A 517 15.81 -34.35 -7.18
C LEU A 517 16.83 -35.46 -6.89
N ILE A 518 17.77 -35.22 -5.97
CA ILE A 518 18.81 -36.18 -5.58
C ILE A 518 18.38 -37.00 -4.36
N ALA A 519 17.83 -36.37 -3.32
CA ALA A 519 17.48 -37.03 -2.07
C ALA A 519 16.35 -38.04 -2.25
N THR A 520 15.31 -37.71 -3.03
CA THR A 520 14.11 -38.56 -3.15
C THR A 520 14.43 -39.92 -3.79
N PRO A 521 15.15 -40.01 -4.93
CA PRO A 521 15.56 -41.29 -5.50
C PRO A 521 16.50 -42.09 -4.60
N ILE A 522 17.40 -41.44 -3.85
CA ILE A 522 18.29 -42.12 -2.90
C ILE A 522 17.46 -42.76 -1.78
N ILE A 523 16.53 -42.02 -1.21
CA ILE A 523 15.69 -42.52 -0.11
C ILE A 523 14.77 -43.64 -0.62
N SER A 524 14.21 -43.52 -1.83
CA SER A 524 13.37 -44.59 -2.41
C SER A 524 14.17 -45.87 -2.68
N LEU A 525 15.44 -45.74 -3.10
CA LEU A 525 16.34 -46.87 -3.32
C LEU A 525 16.66 -47.57 -1.99
N LEU A 526 16.94 -46.79 -0.93
CA LEU A 526 17.13 -47.32 0.43
C LEU A 526 15.87 -47.99 0.97
N ALA A 527 14.71 -47.40 0.73
CA ALA A 527 13.41 -47.97 1.08
C ALA A 527 13.16 -49.31 0.36
N GLY A 528 13.50 -49.39 -0.93
CA GLY A 528 13.38 -50.62 -1.74
C GLY A 528 14.31 -51.76 -1.32
N LEU A 529 15.41 -51.45 -0.63
CA LEU A 529 16.36 -52.45 -0.14
C LEU A 529 15.75 -53.36 0.94
N VAL A 530 14.86 -52.83 1.77
CA VAL A 530 14.20 -53.58 2.86
C VAL A 530 13.39 -54.78 2.34
N PRO A 531 12.44 -54.63 1.40
CA PRO A 531 11.72 -55.74 0.80
C PRO A 531 12.62 -56.63 -0.08
N ALA A 532 13.61 -56.06 -0.76
CA ALA A 532 14.58 -56.82 -1.55
C ALA A 532 15.31 -57.87 -0.70
N LEU A 533 15.77 -57.49 0.50
CA LEU A 533 16.38 -58.42 1.46
C LEU A 533 15.39 -59.49 1.93
N LYS A 534 14.12 -59.13 2.11
CA LYS A 534 13.05 -60.07 2.50
C LYS A 534 12.77 -61.11 1.39
N ALA A 535 12.78 -60.72 0.12
CA ALA A 535 12.61 -61.61 -1.02
C ALA A 535 13.70 -62.71 -1.08
N THR A 536 14.95 -62.37 -0.72
CA THR A 536 16.06 -63.35 -0.76
C THR A 536 15.99 -64.45 0.30
N LYS A 537 15.14 -64.29 1.31
CA LYS A 537 14.95 -65.26 2.40
C LYS A 537 13.84 -66.28 2.09
N LEU A 538 13.17 -66.19 0.95
CA LEU A 538 12.15 -67.15 0.52
C LEU A 538 12.80 -68.48 0.10
N THR A 539 12.34 -69.60 0.64
CA THR A 539 12.85 -70.94 0.32
C THR A 539 11.99 -71.57 -0.79
N PRO A 540 12.54 -71.87 -1.99
CA PRO A 540 11.77 -72.39 -3.11
C PRO A 540 11.05 -73.71 -2.80
N SER A 541 11.69 -74.60 -2.04
CA SER A 541 11.15 -75.91 -1.68
C SER A 541 9.93 -75.85 -0.76
N GLN A 542 9.82 -74.83 0.09
CA GLN A 542 8.68 -74.65 0.98
C GLN A 542 7.47 -74.08 0.23
N ILE A 543 7.72 -73.17 -0.72
CA ILE A 543 6.67 -72.49 -1.49
C ILE A 543 6.05 -73.41 -2.53
N LEU A 544 6.85 -74.25 -3.19
CA LEU A 544 6.37 -75.19 -4.22
C LEU A 544 5.75 -76.47 -3.64
N ARG A 545 5.96 -76.77 -2.36
CA ARG A 545 5.41 -77.95 -1.66
C ARG A 545 4.13 -77.64 -0.87
N SER A 546 3.82 -76.37 -0.64
CA SER A 546 2.59 -75.94 0.03
C SER A 546 1.38 -75.84 -0.91
N GLU A 547 1.57 -76.15 -2.19
CA GLU A 547 0.54 -76.64 -3.13
C GLU A 547 0.71 -78.16 -3.25
#